data_AF-A0A5E4XR97-F1
#
_entry.id   AF-A0A5E4XR97-F1
#
_cell.length_a   1.000
_cell.length_b   1.000
_cell.length_c   1.000
_cell.angle_alpha   90.00
_cell.angle_beta   90.00
_cell.angle_gamma   90.00
#
_symmetry.space_group_name_H-M   'P 1'
#
loop_
_entity.id
_entity.type
_entity.pdbx_description
1 polymer ?
#
loop_
_entity_poly.entity_id
_entity_poly.type
_entity_poly.pdbx_seq_one_letter_code
_entity_poly.pdbx_strand_id
1 'polypeptide(L)' 'MQVQVEGMSCGHCVKAVTRAITERDPAAKVNVDLDSGRVDVESRLSPTEVSAAIADAGYTVKGTHA' A
#
# COMPACT_ATOMS: atom_id res chain seq x y z
N MET A 1 -6.72 -7.02 3.01
CA MET A 1 -7.22 -5.73 3.55
C MET A 1 -7.11 -4.68 2.46
N GLN A 2 -7.87 -3.60 2.53
CA GLN A 2 -7.85 -2.57 1.49
C GLN A 2 -7.41 -1.21 2.03
N VAL A 3 -6.58 -0.51 1.26
CA VAL A 3 -6.02 0.79 1.60
C VAL A 3 -6.21 1.73 0.43
N GLN A 4 -6.78 2.90 0.68
CA GLN A 4 -6.83 3.99 -0.29
C GLN A 4 -5.59 4.84 -0.15
N VAL A 5 -4.87 5.03 -1.24
CA VAL A 5 -3.62 5.80 -1.25
C VAL A 5 -3.76 6.91 -2.27
N GLU A 6 -3.44 8.12 -1.84
CA GLU A 6 -3.42 9.29 -2.71
C GLU A 6 -2.01 9.60 -3.22
N GLY A 7 -1.95 10.21 -4.40
CA GLY A 7 -0.68 10.56 -5.07
C GLY A 7 -0.10 9.43 -5.92
N MET A 8 -0.72 8.25 -5.96
CA MET A 8 -0.36 7.20 -6.91
C MET A 8 -1.00 7.48 -8.27
N SER A 9 -0.23 8.01 -9.21
CA SER A 9 -0.69 8.29 -10.58
C SER A 9 0.11 7.56 -11.65
N CYS A 10 1.14 6.78 -11.27
CA CYS A 10 2.00 6.09 -12.21
C CYS A 10 2.49 4.73 -11.68
N GLY A 11 2.91 3.84 -12.58
CA GLY A 11 3.40 2.50 -12.24
C GLY A 11 4.66 2.48 -11.35
N HIS A 12 5.42 3.58 -11.28
CA HIS A 12 6.52 3.71 -10.33
C HIS A 12 6.04 3.83 -8.89
N CYS A 13 4.92 4.52 -8.65
CA CYS A 13 4.32 4.64 -7.32
C CYS A 13 3.88 3.28 -6.79
N VAL A 14 3.27 2.46 -7.66
CA VAL A 14 2.85 1.09 -7.34
C VAL A 14 4.03 0.25 -6.85
N LYS A 15 5.15 0.29 -7.58
CA LYS A 15 6.37 -0.45 -7.20
C LYS A 15 6.94 0.04 -5.87
N ALA A 16 6.96 1.35 -5.63
CA ALA A 16 7.45 1.92 -4.38
C ALA A 16 6.62 1.44 -3.17
N VAL A 17 5.29 1.52 -3.27
CA VAL A 17 4.37 1.04 -2.22
C VAL A 17 4.51 -0.47 -2.00
N THR A 18 4.50 -1.24 -3.09
CA THR A 18 4.67 -2.71 -3.01
C THR A 18 5.97 -3.06 -2.31
N ARG A 19 7.07 -2.41 -2.70
CA ARG A 19 8.40 -2.61 -2.12
C ARG A 19 8.40 -2.31 -0.62
N ALA A 20 7.88 -1.15 -0.20
CA ALA A 20 7.83 -0.77 1.21
C ALA A 20 7.04 -1.75 2.08
N ILE A 21 5.93 -2.29 1.56
CA ILE A 21 5.14 -3.32 2.26
C ILE A 21 5.93 -4.63 2.32
N THR A 22 6.51 -5.08 1.20
CA THR A 22 7.28 -6.34 1.15
C THR A 22 8.59 -6.29 1.94
N GLU A 23 9.16 -5.09 2.15
CA GLU A 23 10.32 -4.91 3.04
C GLU A 23 9.97 -5.17 4.51
N ARG A 24 8.70 -5.00 4.91
CA ARG A 24 8.21 -5.32 6.26
C ARG A 24 7.65 -6.73 6.37
N ASP A 25 6.96 -7.20 5.34
CA ASP A 25 6.48 -8.57 5.22
C ASP A 25 6.82 -9.15 3.84
N PRO A 26 7.91 -9.92 3.72
CA PRO A 26 8.34 -10.50 2.45
C PRO A 26 7.31 -11.46 1.82
N ALA A 27 6.35 -11.95 2.61
CA ALA A 27 5.28 -12.81 2.13
C ALA A 27 4.01 -12.03 1.74
N ALA A 28 4.00 -10.70 1.89
CA ALA A 28 2.87 -9.87 1.54
C ALA A 28 2.58 -9.91 0.04
N LYS A 29 1.30 -10.06 -0.32
CA LYS A 29 0.83 -9.82 -1.68
C LYS A 29 0.18 -8.46 -1.73
N VAL A 30 0.62 -7.63 -2.67
CA VAL A 30 0.10 -6.29 -2.88
C VAL A 30 -0.46 -6.23 -4.30
N ASN A 31 -1.73 -5.85 -4.41
CA ASN A 31 -2.39 -5.62 -5.68
C ASN A 31 -2.89 -4.18 -5.72
N VAL A 32 -2.48 -3.40 -6.72
CA VAL A 32 -2.81 -1.98 -6.81
C VAL A 32 -3.70 -1.73 -8.01
N ASP A 33 -4.83 -1.10 -7.75
CA ASP A 33 -5.78 -0.59 -8.72
C ASP A 33 -5.63 0.94 -8.78
N LEU A 34 -4.96 1.41 -9.84
CA LEU A 34 -4.69 2.84 -10.05
C LEU A 34 -5.93 3.61 -10.48
N ASP A 35 -6.86 2.97 -11.20
CA ASP A 35 -8.10 3.59 -11.67
C ASP A 35 -9.00 4.02 -10.49
N SER A 36 -9.02 3.21 -9.44
CA SER A 36 -9.78 3.48 -8.20
C SER A 36 -8.93 4.00 -7.04
N GLY A 37 -7.60 4.08 -7.18
CA GLY A 37 -6.68 4.47 -6.11
C GLY A 37 -6.66 3.49 -4.93
N ARG A 38 -6.98 2.22 -5.17
CA ARG A 38 -7.12 1.18 -4.14
C ARG A 38 -5.92 0.24 -4.14
N VAL A 39 -5.45 -0.10 -2.95
CA VAL A 39 -4.38 -1.07 -2.71
C VAL A 39 -4.96 -2.20 -1.90
N ASP A 40 -5.03 -3.40 -2.48
CA ASP A 40 -5.34 -4.62 -1.74
C ASP A 40 -4.04 -5.25 -1.24
N VAL A 41 -3.99 -5.53 0.06
CA VAL A 41 -2.82 -6.08 0.74
C VAL A 41 -3.23 -7.35 1.48
N GLU A 42 -2.68 -8.48 1.08
CA GLU A 42 -2.73 -9.73 1.81
C GLU A 42 -1.41 -9.90 2.55
N SER A 43 -1.41 -9.62 3.85
CA SER A 43 -0.22 -9.63 4.69
C SER A 43 -0.60 -9.96 6.13
N ARG A 44 0.39 -10.35 6.93
CA ARG A 44 0.23 -10.48 8.39
C ARG A 44 0.28 -9.13 9.11
N LEU A 45 0.69 -8.06 8.41
CA LEU A 45 0.76 -6.72 8.94
C LEU A 45 -0.63 -6.17 9.26
N SER A 46 -0.70 -5.34 10.28
CA SER A 46 -1.92 -4.59 10.62
C SER A 46 -2.13 -3.39 9.66
N PRO A 47 -3.36 -2.84 9.56
CA PRO A 47 -3.63 -1.68 8.73
C PRO A 47 -2.75 -0.47 9.09
N THR A 48 -2.40 -0.33 10.37
CA THR A 48 -1.52 0.72 10.87
C THR A 48 -0.07 0.53 10.40
N GLU A 49 0.42 -0.71 10.36
CA GLU A 49 1.77 -1.00 9.86
C GLU A 49 1.88 -0.82 8.34
N VAL A 50 0.86 -1.25 7.61
CA VAL A 50 0.78 -1.04 6.15
C VAL A 50 0.74 0.45 5.84
N SER A 51 -0.09 1.23 6.53
CA SER A 51 -0.15 2.68 6.34
C SER A 51 1.14 3.38 6.72
N ALA A 52 1.83 2.94 7.78
CA ALA A 52 3.16 3.43 8.12
C ALA A 52 4.20 3.09 7.03
N ALA A 53 4.12 1.91 6.38
CA ALA A 53 5.01 1.55 5.28
C ALA A 53 4.79 2.43 4.05
N ILE A 54 3.53 2.71 3.74
CA ILE A 54 3.13 3.59 2.64
C ILE A 54 3.59 5.03 2.91
N ALA A 55 3.44 5.51 4.14
CA ALA A 55 3.92 6.83 4.56
C ALA A 55 5.45 6.98 4.47
N ASP A 56 6.19 5.94 4.86
CA ASP A 56 7.65 5.88 4.75
C ASP A 56 8.12 5.95 3.28
N ALA A 57 7.35 5.36 2.37
CA ALA A 57 7.55 5.47 0.92
C ALA A 57 7.17 6.85 0.34
N GLY A 58 6.66 7.77 1.17
CA GLY A 58 6.30 9.14 0.77
C GLY A 58 4.86 9.31 0.27
N TYR A 59 3.97 8.35 0.55
CA TYR A 59 2.58 8.40 0.10
C TYR A 59 1.60 8.56 1.26
N THR A 60 0.46 9.22 1.00
CA THR A 60 -0.57 9.44 2.02
C THR A 60 -1.69 8.41 1.89
N VAL A 61 -1.99 7.72 3.00
CA VAL A 61 -3.15 6.84 3.09
C VAL A 61 -4.39 7.66 3.44
N LYS A 62 -5.41 7.62 2.57
CA LYS A 62 -6.68 8.32 2.73
C LYS A 62 -7.69 7.55 3.58
N GLY A 63 -7.59 6.22 3.62
CA GLY A 63 -8.44 5.38 4.42
C GLY A 63 -8.01 3.93 4.37
N THR A 64 -8.27 3.20 5.45
CA THR A 64 -8.13 1.75 5.53
C THR A 64 -9.52 1.15 5.65
N HIS A 65 -9.84 0.21 4.77
CA HIS A 65 -11.05 -0.58 4.82
C HIS A 65 -10.66 -2.02 5.18
N ALA A 66 -11.23 -2.49 6.29
CA ALA A 66 -11.09 -3.87 6.77
C ALA A 66 -11.94 -4.82 5.91
#